data_AF-A0A6N2C111-F1
#
_entry.id   AF-A0A6N2C111-F1
#
_cell.length_a   1.000
_cell.length_b   1.000
_cell.length_c   1.000
_cell.angle_alpha   90.00
_cell.angle_beta   90.00
_cell.angle_gamma   90.00
#
_symmetry.space_group_name_H-M   'P 1'
#
loop_
_entity.id
_entity.type
_entity.pdbx_description
1 polymer ?
#
loop_
_entity_poly.entity_id
_entity_poly.type
_entity_poly.pdbx_seq_one_letter_code
_entity_poly.pdbx_strand_id
1 'polypeptide(L)' 'MICGASQANIGVLVISARRNELETGYERGGQTREHVQLATTLGVSKLLLVVNKMDDPTVVWSKERYDEIQ' A
#
# COMPACT_ATOMS: atom_id res chain seq x y z
N MET A 1 14.27 -0.65 5.15
CA MET A 1 13.56 -0.47 3.85
C MET A 1 14.49 0.00 2.73
N ILE A 2 15.40 0.94 3.01
CA ILE A 2 16.18 1.66 1.98
C ILE A 2 17.14 0.76 1.17
N CYS A 3 18.03 -0.02 1.81
CA CYS A 3 18.98 -0.88 1.06
C CYS A 3 18.31 -2.02 0.27
N GLY A 4 17.15 -2.50 0.72
CA GLY A 4 16.41 -3.55 -0.01
C GLY A 4 15.67 -2.98 -1.21
N ALA A 5 15.04 -1.80 -1.06
CA ALA A 5 14.33 -1.13 -2.14
C ALA A 5 15.29 -0.64 -3.24
N SER A 6 16.51 -0.22 -2.89
CA SER A 6 17.52 0.22 -3.88
C SER A 6 18.06 -0.90 -4.77
N GLN A 7 17.83 -2.17 -4.41
CA GLN A 7 18.24 -3.33 -5.21
C GLN A 7 17.07 -3.91 -6.03
N ALA A 8 15.84 -3.42 -5.81
CA ALA A 8 14.64 -3.98 -6.41
C ALA A 8 14.27 -3.25 -7.71
N ASN A 9 14.04 -4.02 -8.78
CA ASN A 9 13.44 -3.47 -10.00
C ASN A 9 11.90 -3.38 -9.91
N ILE A 10 11.30 -4.23 -9.06
CA ILE A 10 9.86 -4.35 -8.85
C ILE A 10 9.60 -4.34 -7.35
N GLY A 11 8.68 -3.47 -6.90
CA GLY A 11 8.23 -3.40 -5.52
C GLY A 11 6.82 -3.96 -5.35
N VAL A 12 6.52 -4.44 -4.16
CA VAL A 12 5.16 -4.83 -3.76
C VAL A 12 4.71 -3.88 -2.65
N LEU A 13 3.62 -3.17 -2.89
CA LEU A 13 2.99 -2.29 -1.93
C LEU A 13 1.77 -3.00 -1.34
N VAL A 14 1.83 -3.32 -0.06
CA VAL A 14 0.74 -3.96 0.66
C VAL A 14 -0.10 -2.90 1.36
N ILE A 15 -1.40 -2.87 1.05
CA ILE A 15 -2.38 -1.94 1.60
C ILE A 15 -3.41 -2.71 2.42
N SER A 16 -3.77 -2.20 3.58
CA SER A 16 -4.84 -2.79 4.39
C SER A 16 -6.21 -2.30 3.90
N ALA A 17 -7.14 -3.22 3.69
CA ALA A 17 -8.52 -2.89 3.34
C ALA A 17 -9.35 -2.38 4.54
N ARG A 18 -8.87 -2.65 5.76
CA ARG A 18 -9.58 -2.30 7.00
C ARG A 18 -9.83 -0.80 7.07
N ARG A 19 -11.06 -0.42 7.43
CA ARG A 19 -11.42 0.98 7.68
C ARG A 19 -10.58 1.55 8.82
N ASN A 20 -10.14 2.79 8.67
CA ASN A 20 -9.16 3.53 9.48
C ASN A 20 -7.69 3.22 9.17
N GLU A 21 -7.31 1.97 8.86
CA GLU A 21 -5.89 1.65 8.56
C GLU A 21 -5.45 2.21 7.19
N LEU A 22 -6.34 2.14 6.18
CA LEU A 22 -6.10 2.72 4.86
C LEU A 22 -5.90 4.24 4.96
N GLU A 23 -6.82 4.90 5.65
CA GLU A 23 -6.90 6.36 5.76
C GLU A 23 -5.69 6.90 6.53
N THR A 24 -5.32 6.29 7.68
CA THR A 24 -4.11 6.66 8.43
C THR A 24 -2.83 6.43 7.62
N GLY A 25 -2.80 5.42 6.74
CA GLY A 25 -1.68 5.19 5.83
C GLY A 25 -1.53 6.24 4.74
N TYR A 26 -2.63 6.90 4.34
CA TYR A 26 -2.68 7.85 3.23
C TYR A 26 -2.58 9.32 3.67
N GLU A 27 -2.89 9.61 4.94
CA GLU A 27 -2.80 10.94 5.54
C GLU A 27 -1.38 11.56 5.47
N ARG A 28 -1.28 12.87 5.72
CA ARG A 28 0.03 13.57 5.77
C ARG A 28 0.84 13.03 6.95
N GLY A 29 1.91 12.30 6.65
CA GLY A 29 2.73 11.58 7.64
C GLY A 29 2.47 10.07 7.67
N GLY A 30 1.53 9.58 6.84
CA GLY A 30 1.26 8.17 6.67
C GLY A 30 2.44 7.42 6.05
N GLN A 31 2.77 6.26 6.64
CA GLN A 31 3.92 5.44 6.24
C GLN A 31 3.83 4.95 4.80
N THR A 32 2.63 4.63 4.31
CA THR A 32 2.43 4.15 2.93
C THR A 32 2.91 5.18 1.92
N ARG A 33 2.53 6.45 2.11
CA ARG A 33 2.92 7.54 1.20
C ARG A 33 4.42 7.79 1.21
N GLU A 34 5.04 7.79 2.39
CA GLU A 34 6.48 7.99 2.53
C GLU A 34 7.26 6.84 1.85
N HIS A 35 6.85 5.60 2.08
CA HIS A 35 7.51 4.43 1.50
C HIS A 35 7.37 4.36 -0.02
N VAL A 36 6.22 4.74 -0.59
CA VAL A 36 6.04 4.84 -2.04
C VAL A 36 6.96 5.91 -2.63
N GLN A 37 7.06 7.07 -1.99
CA GLN A 37 7.93 8.14 -2.46
C GLN A 37 9.41 7.76 -2.40
N LEU A 38 9.82 7.07 -1.34
CA LEU A 38 11.17 6.50 -1.22
C LEU A 38 11.43 5.44 -2.29
N ALA A 39 10.51 4.49 -2.52
CA ALA A 39 10.66 3.46 -3.54
C ALA A 39 10.83 4.04 -4.95
N THR A 40 10.03 5.05 -5.31
CA THR A 40 10.16 5.78 -6.58
C THR A 40 11.51 6.49 -6.70
N THR A 41 11.98 7.11 -5.62
CA THR A 41 13.28 7.82 -5.60
C THR A 41 14.47 6.85 -5.72
N LEU A 42 14.33 5.63 -5.20
CA LEU A 42 15.34 4.58 -5.25
C LEU A 42 15.36 3.80 -6.59
N GLY A 43 14.50 4.16 -7.56
CA GLY A 43 14.51 3.58 -8.90
C GLY A 43 13.60 2.36 -9.10
N VAL A 44 12.68 2.10 -8.17
CA VAL A 44 11.65 1.07 -8.36
C VAL A 44 10.64 1.58 -9.39
N SER A 45 10.70 1.05 -10.62
CA SER A 45 9.89 1.52 -11.75
C SER A 45 8.51 0.86 -11.83
N LYS A 46 8.34 -0.32 -11.22
CA LYS A 46 7.06 -1.04 -11.17
C LYS A 46 6.68 -1.33 -9.73
N LEU A 47 5.47 -0.95 -9.35
CA LEU A 47 4.88 -1.25 -8.06
C LEU A 47 3.62 -2.11 -8.26
N LEU A 48 3.59 -3.26 -7.60
CA LEU A 48 2.42 -4.13 -7.52
C LEU A 48 1.63 -3.77 -6.26
N LEU A 49 0.37 -3.38 -6.43
CA LEU A 49 -0.56 -3.14 -5.32
C LEU A 49 -1.19 -4.46 -4.86
N VAL A 50 -1.10 -4.74 -3.57
CA VAL A 50 -1.71 -5.91 -2.94
C VAL A 50 -2.60 -5.43 -1.81
N VAL A 51 -3.90 -5.66 -1.95
CA VAL A 51 -4.90 -5.36 -0.92
C VAL A 51 -4.99 -6.54 0.05
N ASN A 52 -4.75 -6.28 1.33
CA ASN A 52 -4.66 -7.26 2.41
C ASN A 52 -5.76 -7.02 3.46
N LYS A 53 -6.04 -8.02 4.30
CA LYS A 53 -7.09 -7.98 5.35
C LYS A 53 -8.51 -7.75 4.82
N MET A 54 -8.83 -8.28 3.64
CA MET A 54 -10.17 -8.22 3.06
C MET A 54 -11.20 -9.05 3.83
N ASP A 55 -10.74 -9.99 4.64
CA ASP A 55 -11.52 -10.86 5.53
C ASP A 55 -12.03 -10.15 6.80
N ASP A 56 -11.58 -8.93 7.06
CA ASP A 56 -11.99 -8.16 8.24
C ASP A 56 -13.52 -7.96 8.28
N PRO A 57 -14.16 -8.05 9.46
CA PRO A 57 -15.62 -7.90 9.60
C PRO A 57 -16.14 -6.53 9.15
N THR A 58 -15.28 -5.51 9.01
CA THR A 58 -15.66 -4.19 8.47
C THR A 58 -15.66 -4.13 6.94
N VAL A 59 -15.04 -5.10 6.26
CA VAL A 59 -14.85 -5.15 4.80
C VAL A 59 -15.61 -6.32 4.19
N VAL A 60 -15.53 -7.51 4.78
CA VAL A 60 -16.25 -8.74 4.38
C VAL A 60 -16.12 -9.04 2.88
N TRP A 61 -14.90 -8.94 2.36
CA TRP A 61 -14.62 -9.12 0.92
C TRP A 61 -15.48 -8.24 0.00
N SER A 62 -15.90 -7.06 0.48
CA SER A 62 -16.71 -6.13 -0.30
C SER A 62 -15.95 -5.65 -1.52
N LYS A 63 -16.57 -5.85 -2.69
CA LYS A 63 -16.05 -5.35 -3.96
C LYS A 63 -15.96 -3.82 -3.98
N GLU A 64 -16.94 -3.14 -3.39
CA GLU A 64 -16.96 -1.67 -3.32
C GLU A 64 -15.73 -1.13 -2.61
N ARG A 65 -15.29 -1.78 -1.53
CA ARG A 65 -14.08 -1.39 -0.80
C ARG A 65 -12.81 -1.66 -1.60
N TYR A 66 -12.76 -2.75 -2.37
CA TYR A 66 -11.64 -3.02 -3.26
C TYR A 66 -11.55 -1.97 -4.38
N ASP A 67 -12.69 -1.64 -5.00
CA ASP A 67 -12.78 -0.65 -6.07
C ASP A 67 -12.46 0.77 -5.58
N GLU A 68 -12.66 1.08 -4.28
CA GLU A 68 -12.25 2.34 -3.64
C GLU A 68 -10.72 2.44 -3.47
N ILE A 69 -10.03 1.31 -3.27
CA ILE A 69 -8.59 1.26 -3.03
C ILE A 69 -7.80 1.25 -4.35
N GLN A 70 -8.41 0.77 -5.43
CA GLN A 70 -7.82 0.69 -6.77
C GLN A 70 -7.69 2.06 -7.44
#